data_AF-A0A7V4Y3X1-F1
#
_entry.id   AF-A0A7V4Y3X1-F1
#
_cell.length_a   1.000
_cell.length_b   1.000
_cell.length_c   1.000
_cell.angle_alpha   90.00
_cell.angle_beta   90.00
_cell.angle_gamma   90.00
#
_symmetry.space_group_name_H-M   'P 1'
#
loop_
_entity.id
_entity.type
_entity.pdbx_description
1 polymer ?
#
loop_
_entity_poly.entity_id
_entity_poly.type
_entity_poly.pdbx_seq_one_letter_code
_entity_poly.pdbx_strand_id
1 'polypeptide(L)'
;MAGLGLAMGGKIYSFRFDNPLMVLTVFADLGNSLLFLLARLLPIGQGVLEKSTFEFGTTYIAGAGLLNYLVALDAFDIARGKKS
;
A
#
# COMPACT_ATOMS: atom_id res chain seq x y z
N MET A 1 2.15 9.15 3.07
CA MET A 1 1.93 8.08 4.06
C MET A 1 2.87 6.89 3.86
N ALA A 2 2.84 6.20 2.72
CA ALA A 2 3.65 4.98 2.52
C ALA A 2 5.18 5.13 2.74
N GLY A 3 5.78 6.29 2.47
CA GLY A 3 7.20 6.54 2.78
C GLY A 3 7.56 6.44 4.28
N LEU A 4 6.66 6.89 5.17
CA LEU A 4 6.84 6.72 6.62
C LEU A 4 6.69 5.25 7.02
N GLY A 5 5.74 4.53 6.40
CA GLY A 5 5.57 3.11 6.64
C GLY A 5 6.79 2.28 6.24
N LEU A 6 7.48 2.66 5.16
CA LEU A 6 8.77 2.08 4.78
C LEU A 6 9.88 2.41 5.79
N ALA A 7 9.97 3.67 6.25
CA ALA A 7 10.95 4.06 7.27
C ALA A 7 10.77 3.30 8.60
N MET A 8 9.52 2.98 8.94
CA MET A 8 9.15 2.15 10.09
C MET A 8 9.47 0.66 9.91
N GLY A 9 9.97 0.26 8.73
CA GLY A 9 10.34 -1.11 8.40
C GLY A 9 9.18 -1.96 7.90
N GLY A 10 8.06 -1.35 7.50
CA GLY A 10 6.87 -2.06 7.03
C GLY A 10 7.12 -2.97 5.82
N LYS A 11 6.30 -4.00 5.69
CA LYS A 11 6.39 -4.98 4.60
C LYS A 11 5.46 -4.60 3.46
N ILE A 12 5.97 -4.72 2.23
CA ILE A 12 5.16 -4.71 1.02
C ILE A 12 4.98 -6.16 0.59
N TYR A 13 3.73 -6.61 0.48
CA TYR A 13 3.44 -8.00 0.13
C TYR A 13 3.57 -8.19 -1.39
N SER A 14 4.31 -9.23 -1.79
CA SER A 14 4.32 -9.70 -3.18
C SER A 14 3.07 -10.51 -3.49
N PHE A 15 2.80 -10.72 -4.78
CA PHE A 15 1.70 -11.55 -5.30
C PHE A 15 1.75 -12.99 -4.78
N ARG A 16 1.25 -13.22 -3.57
CA ARG A 16 0.95 -14.53 -3.00
C ARG A 16 -0.52 -14.54 -2.61
N PHE A 17 -1.24 -15.50 -3.16
CA PHE A 17 -2.68 -15.63 -3.00
C PHE A 17 -3.03 -16.85 -2.17
N ASP A 18 -2.21 -17.13 -1.14
CA ASP A 18 -2.40 -18.31 -0.29
C ASP A 18 -3.63 -18.16 0.63
N ASN A 19 -4.03 -16.93 0.95
CA ASN A 19 -5.17 -16.64 1.81
C ASN A 19 -5.95 -15.40 1.34
N PRO A 20 -7.26 -15.31 1.60
CA PRO A 20 -8.10 -14.17 1.20
C PRO A 20 -7.63 -12.83 1.76
N LEU A 21 -7.12 -12.83 3.00
CA LEU A 21 -6.55 -11.63 3.63
C LEU A 21 -5.32 -11.12 2.88
N MET A 22 -4.55 -12.03 2.27
CA MET A 22 -3.36 -11.70 1.50
C MET A 22 -3.71 -11.10 0.13
N VAL A 23 -4.84 -11.52 -0.45
CA VAL A 23 -5.39 -10.87 -1.66
C VAL A 23 -5.72 -9.41 -1.37
N LEU A 24 -6.33 -9.13 -0.21
CA LEU A 24 -6.69 -7.77 0.18
C LEU A 24 -5.47 -6.90 0.45
N THR A 25 -4.40 -7.44 1.05
CA THR A 25 -3.16 -6.67 1.25
C THR A 25 -2.44 -6.39 -0.06
N VAL A 26 -2.40 -7.37 -0.98
CA VAL A 26 -1.88 -7.14 -2.34
C VAL A 26 -2.70 -6.09 -3.08
N PHE A 27 -4.03 -6.13 -2.93
CA PHE A 27 -4.92 -5.11 -3.51
C PHE A 27 -4.61 -3.71 -2.96
N ALA A 28 -4.45 -3.58 -1.64
CA ALA A 28 -4.06 -2.33 -1.00
C ALA A 28 -2.68 -1.85 -1.49
N ASP A 29 -1.69 -2.74 -1.55
CA ASP A 29 -0.34 -2.42 -2.03
C ASP A 29 -0.32 -1.99 -3.50
N LEU A 30 -1.20 -2.53 -4.35
CA LEU A 30 -1.37 -2.07 -5.74
C LEU A 30 -1.83 -0.60 -5.81
N GLY A 31 -2.59 -0.12 -4.83
CA GLY A 31 -2.99 1.29 -4.73
C GLY A 31 -1.79 2.24 -4.53
N ASN A 32 -0.66 1.72 -4.05
CA ASN A 32 0.59 2.48 -3.95
C ASN A 32 1.38 2.53 -5.26
N SER A 33 0.92 1.85 -6.33
CA SER A 33 1.41 1.83 -7.73
C SER A 33 2.92 2.02 -7.92
N LEU A 34 3.41 3.26 -7.86
CA LEU A 34 4.83 3.60 -7.95
C LEU A 34 5.69 2.92 -6.88
N LEU A 35 5.24 2.91 -5.62
CA LEU A 35 5.96 2.28 -4.51
C LEU A 35 5.98 0.75 -4.63
N PHE A 36 4.92 0.17 -5.16
CA PHE A 36 4.85 -1.26 -5.45
C PHE A 36 5.83 -1.65 -6.57
N LEU A 37 5.91 -0.84 -7.64
CA LEU A 37 6.88 -1.04 -8.72
C LEU A 37 8.32 -0.86 -8.23
N LEU A 38 8.58 0.18 -7.43
CA LEU A 38 9.89 0.43 -6.84
C LEU A 38 10.32 -0.68 -5.88
N ALA A 39 9.39 -1.24 -5.08
CA ALA A 39 9.66 -2.38 -4.22
C ALA A 39 9.96 -3.69 -4.97
N ARG A 40 9.61 -3.76 -6.25
CA ARG A 40 9.97 -4.87 -7.13
C ARG A 40 11.31 -4.68 -7.82
N LEU A 41 11.75 -3.43 -7.98
CA LEU A 41 13.03 -3.07 -8.61
C LEU A 41 14.17 -2.92 -7.59
N LEU A 42 13.87 -2.40 -6.40
CA LEU A 42 14.78 -2.28 -5.28
C LEU A 42 14.34 -3.24 -4.17
N PRO A 43 15.27 -3.84 -3.39
CA PRO A 43 14.95 -4.70 -2.25
C PRO A 43 14.43 -3.89 -1.04
N ILE A 44 13.48 -2.99 -1.25
CA ILE A 44 12.82 -2.17 -0.23
C ILE A 44 11.51 -2.85 0.21
N GLY A 45 11.16 -2.72 1.49
CA GLY A 45 9.90 -3.28 2.00
C GLY A 45 9.92 -4.81 2.23
N GLN A 46 11.10 -5.43 2.40
CA GLN A 46 11.21 -6.84 2.82
C GLN A 46 10.60 -7.11 4.20
N GLY A 47 10.42 -6.05 4.99
CA GLY A 47 9.88 -6.10 6.33
C GLY A 47 10.96 -6.40 7.37
N VAL A 48 11.12 -5.50 8.34
CA VAL A 48 12.07 -5.69 9.45
C VAL A 48 11.29 -6.13 10.68
N LEU A 49 11.07 -7.44 10.83
CA LEU A 49 10.28 -8.02 11.93
C LEU A 49 10.83 -7.69 13.33
N GLU A 50 12.13 -7.44 13.45
CA GLU A 50 12.78 -7.07 14.73
C GLU A 50 12.38 -5.69 15.24
N LYS A 51 11.81 -4.82 14.40
CA LYS A 51 11.35 -3.50 14.83
C LYS A 51 9.93 -3.56 15.37
N SER A 52 9.73 -3.05 16.59
CA SER A 52 8.39 -2.86 17.18
C SER A 52 7.46 -2.01 16.28
N THR A 53 8.01 -1.13 15.45
CA THR A 53 7.25 -0.30 14.49
C THR A 53 6.79 -1.04 13.22
N PHE A 54 7.16 -2.30 13.05
CA PHE A 54 6.92 -3.10 11.84
C PHE A 54 5.44 -3.22 11.47
N GLU A 55 4.60 -3.63 12.43
CA GLU A 55 3.17 -3.86 12.19
C GLU A 55 2.45 -2.55 11.85
N PHE A 56 2.82 -1.48 12.56
CA PHE A 56 2.33 -0.13 12.28
C PHE A 56 2.76 0.33 10.88
N GLY A 57 4.03 0.13 10.52
CA GLY A 57 4.55 0.51 9.19
C GLY A 57 3.83 -0.21 8.07
N THR A 58 3.60 -1.52 8.22
CA THR A 58 2.85 -2.34 7.25
C THR A 58 1.42 -1.85 7.09
N THR A 59 0.73 -1.56 8.21
CA THR A 59 -0.63 -1.02 8.18
C THR A 59 -0.69 0.37 7.54
N TYR A 60 0.34 1.20 7.76
CA TYR A 60 0.43 2.54 7.19
C TYR A 60 0.63 2.51 5.67
N ILE A 61 1.40 1.56 5.16
CA ILE A 61 1.56 1.31 3.71
C ILE A 61 0.22 0.87 3.12
N ALA A 62 -0.47 -0.09 3.74
CA ALA A 62 -1.76 -0.57 3.26
C ALA A 62 -2.81 0.57 3.25
N GLY A 63 -2.89 1.36 4.32
CA GLY A 63 -3.78 2.52 4.42
C GLY A 63 -3.49 3.57 3.35
N ALA A 64 -2.21 3.83 3.05
CA ALA A 64 -1.84 4.75 1.98
C ALA A 64 -2.36 4.29 0.60
N GLY A 65 -2.28 3.00 0.31
CA GLY A 65 -2.76 2.44 -0.95
C GLY A 65 -4.29 2.51 -1.08
N LEU A 66 -5.01 2.23 0.00
CA LEU A 66 -6.47 2.40 0.04
C LEU A 66 -6.89 3.87 -0.12
N LEU A 67 -6.18 4.80 0.51
CA LEU A 67 -6.42 6.24 0.33
C LEU A 67 -6.20 6.69 -1.11
N ASN A 68 -5.16 6.19 -1.79
CA ASN A 68 -4.95 6.49 -3.20
C ASN A 68 -6.14 6.01 -4.07
N TYR A 69 -6.74 4.85 -3.76
CA TYR A 69 -7.96 4.42 -4.44
C TYR A 69 -9.13 5.36 -4.17
N LEU A 70 -9.33 5.80 -2.93
CA LEU A 70 -10.39 6.75 -2.61
C LEU A 70 -10.21 8.07 -3.36
N VAL A 71 -8.98 8.58 -3.44
CA VAL A 71 -8.65 9.79 -4.23
C VAL A 71 -8.90 9.56 -5.72
N ALA A 72 -8.52 8.39 -6.26
CA ALA A 72 -8.77 8.06 -7.65
C ALA A 72 -10.28 7.96 -7.97
N LEU A 73 -11.06 7.38 -7.05
CA LEU A 73 -12.52 7.31 -7.17
C LEU A 73 -13.16 8.70 -7.06
N ASP A 74 -12.70 9.53 -6.14
CA ASP A 74 -13.18 10.90 -5.99
C ASP A 74 -12.89 11.74 -7.24
N ALA A 75 -11.67 11.66 -7.78
CA ALA A 75 -11.31 12.30 -9.05
C ALA A 75 -12.16 11.79 -10.23
N PHE A 76 -12.49 10.50 -10.25
CA PHE A 76 -13.39 9.92 -11.25
C PHE A 76 -14.82 10.43 -11.10
N ASP A 77 -15.33 10.57 -9.88
CA ASP A 77 -16.66 11.13 -9.62
C ASP A 77 -16.75 12.62 -9.99
N ILE A 78 -15.69 13.39 -9.73
CA ILE A 78 -15.56 14.78 -10.19
C ILE A 78 -15.55 14.84 -11.71
N ALA A 79 -14.76 13.98 -12.38
CA ALA A 79 -14.70 13.92 -13.84
C ALA A 79 -16.05 13.52 -14.48
N ARG A 80 -16.88 12.75 -13.77
CA ARG A 80 -18.24 12.40 -14.20
C ARG A 80 -19.29 13.46 -13.86
N GLY A 81 -18.91 14.58 -13.26
CA GLY A 81 -19.82 15.66 -12.88
C GLY A 81 -20.81 15.28 -11.77
N LYS A 82 -20.54 14.20 -11.03
CA LYS A 82 -21.37 13.79 -9.89
C LYS A 82 -21.04 14.55 -8.61
N LYS A 83 -19.88 15.20 -8.59
CA LYS A 83 -19.34 15.98 -7.47
C LYS A 83 -18.64 17.20 -8.06
N SER A 84 -18.84 18.37 -7.45
CA SER A 84 -18.26 19.66 -7.89
C SER A 84 -17.15 20.11 -6.96
#